data_AF-A0A4Y8C6R1-F1
#
_entry.id   AF-A0A4Y8C6R1-F1
#
_cell.length_a   1.000
_cell.length_b   1.000
_cell.length_c   1.000
_cell.angle_alpha   90.00
_cell.angle_beta   90.00
_cell.angle_gamma   90.00
#
_symmetry.space_group_name_H-M   'P 1'
#
loop_
_entity.id
_entity.type
_entity.pdbx_description
1 polymer ?
#
loop_
_entity_poly.entity_id
_entity_poly.type
_entity_poly.pdbx_seq_one_letter_code
_entity_poly.pdbx_strand_id
1 'polypeptide(L)'
;MHFYIHIPFCESKCNYCAFTSLKKNDYEKAYFKALKEDIVFQLKQFNIQSNQIKTLFIGGGTPSCVDAYNYEDIFKILYPLL
;
A
#
# COMPACT_ATOMS: atom_id res chain seq x y z
N MET A 1 10.25 11.69 -7.36
CA MET A 1 9.58 11.44 -6.05
C MET A 1 9.62 9.95 -5.76
N HIS A 2 9.67 9.57 -4.47
CA HIS A 2 9.53 8.18 -4.04
C HIS A 2 8.18 8.02 -3.34
N PHE A 3 7.46 6.94 -3.65
CA PHE A 3 6.14 6.65 -3.09
C PHE A 3 6.24 5.34 -2.29
N TYR A 4 5.83 5.34 -1.02
CA TYR A 4 5.85 4.16 -0.17
C TYR A 4 4.44 3.77 0.24
N ILE A 5 4.10 2.50 0.07
CA ILE A 5 2.86 1.90 0.56
C ILE A 5 3.22 0.94 1.69
N HIS A 6 2.66 1.21 2.87
CA HIS A 6 2.70 0.28 3.98
C HIS A 6 1.63 -0.79 3.79
N ILE A 7 1.92 -2.05 4.10
CA ILE A 7 0.97 -3.15 4.14
C ILE A 7 1.12 -3.80 5.51
N PRO A 8 0.19 -3.58 6.45
CA PRO A 8 0.38 -3.96 7.84
C PRO A 8 0.09 -5.44 8.09
N PHE A 9 -0.21 -6.27 7.10
CA PHE A 9 -0.68 -7.65 7.37
C PHE A 9 0.46 -8.66 7.43
N CYS A 10 0.37 -9.61 8.34
CA CYS A 10 1.21 -10.80 8.42
C CYS A 10 0.34 -12.03 8.72
N GLU A 11 0.77 -13.23 8.32
CA GLU A 11 0.12 -14.48 8.77
C GLU A 11 0.24 -14.67 10.28
N SER A 12 1.41 -14.33 10.82
CA SER A 12 1.70 -14.31 12.26
C SER A 12 2.75 -13.24 12.60
N LYS A 13 2.77 -12.81 13.86
CA LYS A 13 3.73 -11.81 14.35
C LYS A 13 5.01 -12.50 14.83
N CYS A 14 6.14 -12.22 14.19
CA CYS A 14 7.44 -12.72 14.67
C CYS A 14 7.86 -11.99 15.95
N ASN A 15 8.45 -12.72 16.91
CA ASN A 15 8.89 -12.18 18.21
C ASN A 15 9.92 -11.03 18.10
N TYR A 16 10.72 -11.02 17.03
CA TYR A 16 11.73 -9.99 16.80
C TYR A 16 11.21 -8.82 15.93
N CYS A 17 9.99 -8.91 15.38
CA CYS A 17 9.53 -7.98 14.36
C CYS A 17 9.09 -6.63 14.97
N ALA A 18 9.83 -5.57 14.68
CA ALA A 18 9.53 -4.22 15.14
C ALA A 18 8.52 -3.46 14.27
N PHE A 19 8.13 -3.99 13.10
CA PHE A 19 7.14 -3.33 12.23
C PHE A 19 5.74 -3.39 12.84
N THR A 20 4.96 -2.32 12.74
CA THR A 20 3.53 -2.39 13.06
C THR A 20 2.85 -3.37 12.11
N SER A 21 2.25 -4.44 12.66
CA SER A 21 1.57 -5.43 11.84
C SER A 21 0.36 -6.05 12.53
N LEU A 22 -0.66 -6.33 11.75
CA LEU A 22 -1.92 -6.98 12.10
C LEU A 22 -1.95 -8.40 11.53
N LYS A 23 -2.79 -9.26 12.11
CA LYS A 23 -3.02 -10.61 11.59
C LYS A 23 -3.84 -10.52 10.29
N LYS A 24 -3.52 -11.36 9.32
CA LYS A 24 -4.30 -11.51 8.07
C LYS A 24 -5.78 -11.77 8.39
N ASN A 25 -6.68 -11.19 7.58
CA ASN A 25 -8.15 -11.16 7.68
C ASN A 25 -8.75 -10.07 8.58
N ASP A 26 -8.00 -9.52 9.54
CA ASP A 26 -8.50 -8.41 10.33
C ASP A 26 -8.50 -7.14 9.48
N TYR A 27 -9.67 -6.62 9.14
CA TYR A 27 -9.86 -5.33 8.45
C TYR A 27 -9.26 -5.21 7.03
N GLU A 28 -8.76 -6.28 6.39
CA GLU A 28 -8.10 -6.22 5.08
C GLU A 28 -8.90 -5.43 4.03
N LYS A 29 -10.19 -5.78 3.87
CA LYS A 29 -11.10 -5.08 2.95
C LYS A 29 -11.26 -3.60 3.30
N ALA A 30 -11.38 -3.27 4.58
CA ALA A 30 -11.53 -1.89 5.04
C ALA A 30 -10.22 -1.10 4.82
N TYR A 31 -9.08 -1.73 5.05
CA TYR A 31 -7.75 -1.16 4.84
C TYR A 31 -7.52 -0.81 3.37
N PHE A 32 -7.73 -1.75 2.45
CA PHE A 32 -7.53 -1.47 1.02
C PHE A 32 -8.50 -0.43 0.47
N LYS A 33 -9.71 -0.35 1.01
CA LYS A 33 -10.63 0.75 0.71
C LYS A 33 -10.06 2.10 1.17
N ALA A 34 -9.65 2.20 2.44
CA ALA A 34 -9.09 3.43 3.00
C ALA A 34 -7.77 3.83 2.32
N LEU A 35 -6.90 2.87 2.01
CA LEU A 35 -5.63 3.09 1.31
C LEU A 35 -5.86 3.70 -0.08
N LYS A 36 -6.89 3.23 -0.82
CA LYS A 36 -7.23 3.81 -2.12
C LYS A 36 -7.67 5.27 -1.99
N GLU A 37 -8.51 5.56 -1.00
CA GLU A 37 -8.98 6.92 -0.72
C GLU A 37 -7.81 7.85 -0.35
N ASP A 38 -6.90 7.37 0.51
CA ASP A 38 -5.69 8.10 0.92
C ASP A 38 -4.76 8.35 -0.27
N ILE A 39 -4.47 7.34 -1.10
CA ILE A 39 -3.63 7.51 -2.30
C ILE A 39 -4.19 8.62 -3.20
N VAL A 40 -5.50 8.60 -3.50
CA VAL A 40 -6.12 9.63 -4.33
C VAL A 40 -6.02 11.02 -3.68
N PHE A 41 -6.23 11.10 -2.37
CA PHE A 41 -6.08 12.35 -1.63
C PHE A 41 -4.65 12.90 -1.72
N GLN A 42 -3.64 12.06 -1.44
CA GLN A 42 -2.24 12.46 -1.46
C GLN A 42 -1.79 12.89 -2.87
N LEU A 43 -2.15 12.14 -3.90
CA LEU A 43 -1.79 12.48 -5.29
C LEU A 43 -2.34 13.85 -5.70
N LYS A 44 -3.56 14.19 -5.28
CA LYS A 44 -4.16 15.52 -5.49
C LYS A 44 -3.45 16.59 -4.67
N GLN A 45 -3.20 16.32 -3.39
CA GLN A 45 -2.56 17.27 -2.47
C GLN A 45 -1.17 17.68 -2.95
N PHE A 46 -0.39 16.75 -3.50
CA PHE A 46 0.94 17.02 -4.05
C PHE A 46 0.94 17.38 -5.54
N ASN A 47 -0.24 17.49 -6.17
CA ASN A 47 -0.43 17.79 -7.60
C ASN A 47 0.45 16.92 -8.52
N ILE A 48 0.48 15.61 -8.23
CA ILE A 48 1.37 14.66 -8.91
C ILE A 48 0.98 14.51 -10.37
N GLN A 49 1.96 14.70 -11.25
CA GLN A 49 1.84 14.56 -12.69
C GLN A 49 2.44 13.24 -13.18
N SER A 50 2.24 12.96 -14.46
CA SER A 50 2.79 11.77 -15.13
C SER A 50 4.31 11.68 -14.98
N ASN A 51 4.82 10.45 -14.82
CA ASN A 51 6.24 10.13 -14.65
C ASN A 51 6.99 10.83 -13.50
N GLN A 52 6.30 11.33 -12.48
CA GLN A 52 6.93 11.96 -11.31
C GLN A 52 7.32 10.97 -10.21
N ILE A 53 6.64 9.82 -10.13
CA ILE A 53 6.98 8.75 -9.19
C ILE A 53 8.11 7.91 -9.79
N LYS A 54 9.34 8.11 -9.28
CA LYS A 54 10.53 7.40 -9.78
C LYS A 54 10.71 6.02 -9.16
N THR A 55 10.14 5.81 -7.99
CA THR A 55 10.22 4.54 -7.28
C THR A 55 8.99 4.33 -6.44
N LEU A 56 8.37 3.17 -6.59
CA LEU A 56 7.30 2.68 -5.73
C LEU A 56 7.88 1.60 -4.82
N PHE A 57 7.80 1.84 -3.52
CA PHE A 57 8.18 0.89 -2.48
C PHE A 57 6.91 0.32 -1.84
N ILE A 58 6.85 -1.00 -1.66
CA ILE A 58 5.75 -1.67 -0.96
C ILE A 58 6.38 -2.51 0.13
N GLY A 59 6.04 -2.24 1.39
CA GLY A 59 6.65 -2.90 2.55
C GLY A 59 5.75 -2.86 3.77
N GLY A 60 6.26 -3.25 4.94
CA GLY A 60 5.52 -3.21 6.20
C GLY A 60 5.58 -4.54 6.93
N GLY A 61 4.44 -5.17 7.14
CA GLY A 61 4.35 -6.57 7.53
C GLY A 61 4.87 -7.48 6.41
N THR A 62 3.97 -8.20 5.77
CA THR A 62 4.29 -9.10 4.65
C THR A 62 3.42 -8.73 3.45
N PRO A 63 3.87 -7.84 2.54
CA PRO A 63 3.08 -7.42 1.38
C PRO A 63 2.54 -8.58 0.53
N SER A 64 3.25 -9.70 0.48
CA SER A 64 2.87 -10.90 -0.26
C SER A 64 1.86 -11.79 0.46
N CYS A 65 1.47 -11.50 1.71
CA CYS A 65 0.49 -12.33 2.43
C CYS A 65 -0.97 -11.98 2.11
N VAL A 66 -1.22 -10.82 1.48
CA VAL A 66 -2.55 -10.43 0.99
C VAL A 66 -2.70 -10.76 -0.48
N ASP A 67 -3.93 -10.96 -0.92
CA ASP A 67 -4.19 -11.42 -2.27
C ASP A 67 -3.88 -10.33 -3.32
N ALA A 68 -3.31 -10.74 -4.45
CA ALA A 68 -2.87 -9.84 -5.51
C ALA A 68 -4.00 -8.93 -6.05
N TYR A 69 -5.24 -9.43 -6.05
CA TYR A 69 -6.41 -8.68 -6.51
C TYR A 69 -6.61 -7.37 -5.74
N ASN A 70 -6.17 -7.29 -4.48
CA ASN A 70 -6.30 -6.08 -3.66
C ASN A 70 -5.43 -4.92 -4.18
N TYR A 71 -4.36 -5.22 -4.93
CA TYR A 71 -3.46 -4.21 -5.49
C TYR A 71 -3.88 -3.71 -6.88
N GLU A 72 -4.78 -4.40 -7.58
CA GLU A 72 -5.09 -4.08 -8.98
C GLU A 72 -5.51 -2.63 -9.18
N ASP A 73 -6.47 -2.17 -8.39
CA ASP A 73 -6.98 -0.80 -8.50
C ASP A 73 -5.93 0.25 -8.09
N ILE A 74 -5.08 -0.09 -7.12
CA ILE A 74 -3.97 0.78 -6.69
C ILE A 74 -2.98 0.96 -7.84
N PHE A 75 -2.58 -0.13 -8.50
CA PHE A 75 -1.67 -0.05 -9.62
C PHE A 75 -2.30 0.63 -10.85
N LYS A 76 -3.59 0.45 -11.11
CA LYS A 76 -4.29 1.22 -12.16
C LYS A 76 -4.22 2.73 -11.92
N ILE A 77 -4.32 3.17 -10.66
CA ILE A 77 -4.21 4.60 -10.29
C ILE A 77 -2.76 5.09 -10.43
N LEU A 78 -1.77 4.30 -9.98
CA LEU A 78 -0.38 4.74 -9.94
C LEU A 78 0.37 4.60 -11.26
N TYR A 79 0.02 3.63 -12.11
CA TYR A 79 0.75 3.32 -13.34
C TYR A 79 0.96 4.53 -14.27
N PRO A 80 -0.01 5.43 -14.50
CA PRO A 80 0.20 6.62 -15.32
C PRO A 80 1.17 7.67 -14.72
N LEU A 81 1.48 7.53 -13.42
CA LEU A 81 2.29 8.47 -12.63
C LEU A 81 3.72 7.99 -12.39
N LEU A 82 3.99 6.70 -12.65
CA LEU A 82 5.32 6.09 -12.72
C LEU A 82 6.03 6.54 -14.01
#